data_AF-A0A836XCW6-F1
#
_entry.id   AF-A0A836XCW6-F1
#
_cell.length_a   1.000
_cell.length_b   1.000
_cell.length_c   1.000
_cell.angle_alpha   90.00
_cell.angle_beta   90.00
_cell.angle_gamma   90.00
#
_symmetry.space_group_name_H-M   'P 1'
#
loop_
_entity.id
_entity.type
_entity.pdbx_description
1 polymer ?
#
loop_
_entity_poly.entity_id
_entity_poly.type
_entity_poly.pdbx_seq_one_letter_code
_entity_poly.pdbx_strand_id
1 'polypeptide(L)'
;MAYQVTARKWRPQRFDEVVGQQHITTTLTNALHSGRVAQCYLFTGPRGVGKTTSARILAKALNCESGDGPVPEPCDQCSACEEIVRGSHPDVREIDAATYTGVDNVRENIMENARFPPVRARAKIFIIDEVHMLSKSAFNALLKTL
;
A
#
# COMPACT_ATOMS: atom_id res chain seq x y z
N MET A 1 -20.48 11.74 -15.58
CA MET A 1 -19.35 10.86 -15.19
C MET A 1 -18.23 11.05 -16.20
N ALA A 2 -17.01 11.34 -15.76
CA ALA A 2 -15.86 11.41 -16.66
C ALA A 2 -15.52 9.99 -17.17
N TYR A 3 -15.11 9.87 -18.44
CA TYR A 3 -14.66 8.61 -19.01
C TYR A 3 -13.47 8.07 -18.21
N GLN A 4 -13.56 6.81 -17.77
CA GLN A 4 -12.50 6.12 -17.03
C GLN A 4 -12.10 4.84 -17.75
N VAL A 5 -10.80 4.65 -17.93
CA VAL A 5 -10.24 3.44 -18.57
C VAL A 5 -10.63 2.20 -17.78
N THR A 6 -11.05 1.14 -18.48
CA THR A 6 -11.51 -0.16 -17.92
C THR A 6 -10.56 -0.72 -16.86
N ALA A 7 -9.25 -0.64 -17.10
CA ALA A 7 -8.22 -1.11 -16.17
C ALA A 7 -8.20 -0.37 -14.82
N ARG A 8 -8.67 0.88 -14.77
CA ARG A 8 -8.85 1.62 -13.51
C ARG A 8 -10.23 1.37 -12.90
N LYS A 9 -11.27 1.26 -13.73
CA LYS A 9 -12.65 1.04 -13.29
C LYS A 9 -12.83 -0.30 -12.56
N TRP A 10 -12.17 -1.35 -13.05
CA TRP A 10 -12.29 -2.71 -12.51
C TRP A 10 -11.07 -3.15 -11.71
N ARG A 11 -10.32 -2.19 -11.15
CA ARG A 11 -9.19 -2.54 -10.28
C ARG A 11 -9.74 -3.18 -9.00
N PRO A 12 -9.31 -4.40 -8.64
CA PRO A 12 -9.77 -5.08 -7.43
C PRO A 12 -9.67 -4.19 -6.18
N GLN A 13 -10.72 -4.21 -5.38
CA GLN A 13 -10.87 -3.47 -4.13
C GLN A 13 -10.65 -4.36 -2.91
N ARG A 14 -10.83 -5.67 -3.08
CA ARG A 14 -10.72 -6.70 -2.05
C ARG A 14 -9.83 -7.85 -2.51
N PHE A 15 -9.36 -8.68 -1.57
CA PHE A 15 -8.44 -9.77 -1.87
C PHE A 15 -9.09 -10.93 -2.64
N ASP A 16 -10.38 -11.17 -2.44
CA ASP A 16 -11.19 -12.17 -3.16
C ASP A 16 -11.43 -11.80 -4.64
N GLU A 17 -11.39 -10.50 -4.96
CA GLU A 17 -11.48 -9.99 -6.33
C GLU A 17 -10.16 -10.10 -7.12
N VAL A 18 -9.03 -10.42 -6.46
CA VAL A 18 -7.74 -10.57 -7.14
C VAL A 18 -7.66 -11.93 -7.83
N VAL A 19 -7.66 -11.92 -9.16
CA VAL A 19 -7.67 -13.12 -9.99
C VAL A 19 -6.28 -13.77 -10.08
N GLY A 20 -6.23 -15.08 -9.83
CA GLY A 20 -5.06 -15.93 -10.11
C GLY A 20 -3.91 -15.83 -9.10
N GLN A 21 -4.11 -15.14 -7.97
CA GLN A 21 -3.10 -14.96 -6.91
C GLN A 21 -3.55 -15.52 -5.57
N GLN A 22 -4.33 -16.62 -5.56
CA GLN A 22 -4.96 -17.16 -4.35
C GLN A 22 -3.96 -17.45 -3.24
N HIS A 23 -2.79 -17.99 -3.58
CA HIS A 23 -1.75 -18.26 -2.58
C HIS A 23 -1.29 -16.99 -1.85
N ILE A 24 -1.15 -15.87 -2.57
CA ILE A 24 -0.74 -14.57 -1.98
C ILE A 24 -1.88 -14.00 -1.14
N THR A 25 -3.09 -13.97 -1.69
CA THR A 25 -4.25 -13.37 -1.02
C THR A 25 -4.59 -14.13 0.26
N THR A 26 -4.56 -15.46 0.24
CA THR A 26 -4.73 -16.29 1.44
C THR A 26 -3.65 -16.00 2.49
N THR A 27 -2.37 -15.89 2.11
CA THR A 27 -1.30 -15.57 3.06
C THR A 27 -1.50 -14.19 3.71
N LEU A 28 -1.87 -13.17 2.95
CA LEU A 28 -2.11 -11.82 3.47
C LEU A 28 -3.35 -11.78 4.39
N THR A 29 -4.45 -12.42 3.97
CA THR A 29 -5.66 -12.57 4.78
C THR A 29 -5.37 -13.28 6.10
N ASN A 30 -4.57 -14.35 6.09
CA ASN A 30 -4.16 -15.07 7.30
C ASN A 30 -3.27 -14.23 8.22
N ALA A 31 -2.37 -13.42 7.66
CA ALA A 31 -1.53 -12.49 8.43
C ALA A 31 -2.39 -11.45 9.15
N LEU A 32 -3.42 -10.92 8.49
CA LEU A 32 -4.38 -9.98 9.07
C LEU A 32 -5.22 -10.63 10.19
N HIS A 33 -5.77 -11.82 9.95
CA HIS A 33 -6.53 -12.55 10.98
C HIS A 33 -5.70 -12.88 12.22
N SER A 34 -4.44 -13.27 12.04
CA SER A 34 -3.57 -13.64 13.16
C SER A 34 -2.87 -12.46 13.82
N GLY A 35 -3.09 -11.24 13.33
CA GLY A 35 -2.37 -10.04 13.79
C GLY A 35 -0.87 -10.06 13.52
N ARG A 36 -0.37 -11.02 12.73
CA ARG A 36 1.07 -11.20 12.41
C ARG A 36 1.41 -10.53 11.09
N VAL A 37 1.14 -9.23 11.02
CA VAL A 37 1.45 -8.41 9.84
C VAL A 37 2.91 -7.99 9.91
N ALA A 38 3.70 -8.33 8.89
CA ALA A 38 5.09 -7.87 8.78
C ALA A 38 5.16 -6.34 8.56
N GLN A 39 6.27 -5.73 8.97
CA GLN A 39 6.52 -4.31 8.76
C GLN A 39 6.76 -3.95 7.28
N CYS A 40 7.30 -4.89 6.50
CA CYS A 40 7.64 -4.68 5.09
C CYS A 40 7.19 -5.87 4.23
N TYR A 41 6.63 -5.56 3.06
CA TYR A 41 6.25 -6.54 2.04
C TYR A 41 6.86 -6.14 0.70
N LEU A 42 7.50 -7.10 0.02
CA LEU A 42 8.01 -6.92 -1.33
C LEU A 42 7.14 -7.71 -2.32
N PHE A 43 6.33 -7.00 -3.09
CA PHE A 43 5.54 -7.60 -4.18
C PHE A 43 6.38 -7.65 -5.46
N THR A 44 6.61 -8.85 -6.00
CA THR A 44 7.41 -9.06 -7.22
C THR A 44 6.57 -9.66 -8.33
N GLY A 45 7.03 -9.49 -9.57
CA GLY A 45 6.39 -10.05 -10.75
C GLY A 45 6.22 -9.05 -11.91
N PRO A 46 5.76 -9.51 -13.08
CA PRO A 46 5.60 -8.68 -14.28
C PRO A 46 4.66 -7.48 -14.08
N ARG A 47 4.69 -6.52 -15.00
CA ARG A 47 3.74 -5.41 -15.01
C ARG A 47 2.31 -5.93 -15.21
N GLY A 48 1.35 -5.36 -14.47
CA GLY A 48 -0.08 -5.70 -14.62
C GLY A 48 -0.57 -6.88 -13.79
N VAL A 49 0.27 -7.62 -13.07
CA VAL A 49 -0.14 -8.79 -12.26
C VAL A 49 -0.82 -8.45 -10.92
N GLY A 50 -1.04 -7.15 -10.64
CA GLY A 50 -1.74 -6.71 -9.41
C GLY A 50 -0.85 -6.39 -8.21
N LYS A 51 0.45 -6.12 -8.40
CA LYS A 51 1.39 -5.75 -7.32
C LYS A 51 0.90 -4.54 -6.49
N THR A 52 0.80 -3.37 -7.14
CA THR A 52 0.35 -2.13 -6.51
C THR A 52 -1.11 -2.24 -6.04
N THR A 53 -1.94 -3.03 -6.73
CA THR A 53 -3.32 -3.30 -6.28
C THR A 53 -3.34 -4.05 -4.96
N SER A 54 -2.55 -5.11 -4.82
CA SER A 54 -2.46 -5.90 -3.59
C SER A 54 -1.94 -5.06 -2.42
N ALA A 55 -0.95 -4.19 -2.67
CA ALA A 55 -0.45 -3.24 -1.69
C ALA A 55 -1.54 -2.26 -1.20
N ARG A 56 -2.37 -1.73 -2.11
CA ARG A 56 -3.50 -0.87 -1.75
C ARG A 56 -4.58 -1.60 -0.96
N ILE A 57 -4.91 -2.84 -1.34
CA ILE A 57 -5.89 -3.66 -0.61
C ILE A 57 -5.39 -3.92 0.82
N LEU A 58 -4.11 -4.27 0.97
CA LEU A 58 -3.49 -4.45 2.29
C LEU A 58 -3.53 -3.16 3.11
N ALA A 59 -3.25 -2.01 2.50
CA ALA A 59 -3.33 -0.72 3.18
C ALA A 59 -4.75 -0.40 3.66
N LYS A 60 -5.77 -0.70 2.84
CA LYS A 60 -7.18 -0.58 3.24
C LYS A 60 -7.51 -1.52 4.39
N ALA A 61 -7.10 -2.78 4.31
CA ALA A 61 -7.33 -3.77 5.35
C ALA A 61 -6.73 -3.35 6.72
N LEU A 62 -5.55 -2.74 6.72
CA LEU A 62 -4.88 -2.27 7.93
C LEU A 62 -5.53 -1.02 8.54
N ASN A 63 -6.07 -0.13 7.70
CA ASN A 63 -6.56 1.19 8.13
C ASN A 63 -8.08 1.37 8.04
N CYS A 64 -8.83 0.31 7.70
CA CYS A 64 -10.28 0.36 7.65
C CYS A 64 -10.86 0.67 9.04
N GLU A 65 -11.92 1.47 9.06
CA GLU A 65 -12.59 1.93 10.29
C GLU A 65 -13.71 0.97 10.74
N SER A 66 -14.02 -0.06 9.96
CA SER A 66 -15.15 -0.97 10.23
C SER A 66 -14.92 -1.94 11.39
N GLY A 67 -13.71 -2.02 11.93
CA GLY A 67 -13.37 -2.89 13.06
C GLY A 67 -12.37 -2.23 14.00
N ASP A 68 -12.17 -2.85 15.16
CA ASP A 68 -11.27 -2.39 16.23
C ASP A 68 -9.78 -2.60 15.95
N GLY A 69 -9.45 -3.26 14.83
CA GLY A 69 -8.09 -3.52 14.37
C GLY A 69 -8.05 -3.77 12.86
N PRO A 70 -6.94 -4.33 12.33
CA PRO A 70 -6.86 -4.75 10.94
C PRO A 70 -8.00 -5.70 10.57
N VAL A 71 -8.67 -5.45 9.46
CA VAL A 71 -9.77 -6.28 8.95
C VAL A 71 -9.36 -6.89 7.61
N PRO A 72 -9.47 -8.21 7.44
CA PRO A 72 -9.09 -8.85 6.17
C PRO A 72 -9.97 -8.45 4.99
N GLU A 73 -11.23 -8.12 5.26
CA GLU A 73 -12.19 -7.61 4.29
C GLU A 73 -12.45 -6.12 4.55
N PRO A 74 -11.79 -5.20 3.82
CA PRO A 74 -12.07 -3.78 3.96
C PRO A 74 -13.49 -3.46 3.50
N CYS A 75 -14.16 -2.52 4.18
CA CYS A 75 -15.57 -2.23 3.93
C CYS A 75 -15.86 -1.42 2.65
N ASP A 76 -14.84 -0.79 2.06
CA ASP A 76 -14.92 0.03 0.84
C ASP A 76 -15.79 1.30 0.90
N GLN A 77 -16.35 1.61 2.07
CA GLN A 77 -17.29 2.72 2.28
C GLN A 77 -16.85 3.73 3.36
N CYS A 78 -15.86 3.39 4.20
CA CYS A 78 -15.36 4.32 5.21
C CYS A 78 -14.41 5.35 4.60
N SER A 79 -14.20 6.46 5.31
CA SER A 79 -13.37 7.57 4.81
C SER A 79 -11.96 7.13 4.47
N ALA A 80 -11.35 6.30 5.32
CA ALA A 80 -10.05 5.69 5.07
C ALA A 80 -10.02 4.86 3.77
N CYS A 81 -10.99 3.98 3.54
CA CYS A 81 -11.02 3.14 2.35
C CYS A 81 -11.17 3.96 1.07
N GLU A 82 -12.09 4.92 1.04
CA GLU A 82 -12.30 5.77 -0.13
C GLU A 82 -11.07 6.60 -0.48
N GLU A 83 -10.45 7.23 0.52
CA GLU A 83 -9.29 8.08 0.31
C GLU A 83 -8.05 7.27 -0.12
N ILE A 84 -7.86 6.05 0.40
CA ILE A 84 -6.76 5.17 -0.05
C ILE A 84 -6.95 4.79 -1.52
N VAL A 85 -8.19 4.51 -1.95
CA VAL A 85 -8.49 4.21 -3.35
C VAL A 85 -8.20 5.40 -4.26
N ARG A 86 -8.57 6.61 -3.79
CA ARG A 86 -8.28 7.88 -4.50
C ARG A 86 -6.81 8.29 -4.43
N GLY A 87 -6.02 7.72 -3.53
CA GLY A 87 -4.61 8.08 -3.31
C GLY A 87 -4.43 9.40 -2.56
N SER A 88 -5.44 9.82 -1.79
CA SER A 88 -5.45 11.10 -1.06
C SER A 88 -5.34 10.93 0.47
N HIS A 89 -5.20 9.69 0.97
CA HIS A 89 -5.16 9.43 2.40
C HIS A 89 -3.84 9.94 3.02
N PRO A 90 -3.85 10.76 4.08
CA PRO A 90 -2.64 11.37 4.63
C PRO A 90 -1.63 10.36 5.18
N ASP A 91 -2.12 9.26 5.78
CA ASP A 91 -1.29 8.20 6.35
C ASP A 91 -0.96 7.05 5.38
N VAL A 92 -1.41 7.12 4.12
CA VAL A 92 -1.07 6.10 3.11
C VAL A 92 -0.49 6.81 1.89
N ARG A 93 0.83 6.79 1.77
CA ARG A 93 1.56 7.50 0.72
C ARG A 93 2.05 6.53 -0.34
N GLU A 94 1.56 6.71 -1.56
CA GLU A 94 2.07 6.00 -2.74
C GLU A 94 3.12 6.85 -3.45
N ILE A 95 4.30 6.29 -3.67
CA ILE A 95 5.45 6.96 -4.26
C ILE A 95 5.88 6.13 -5.46
N ASP A 96 5.91 6.76 -6.63
CA ASP A 96 6.48 6.16 -7.83
C ASP A 96 7.99 6.40 -7.85
N ALA A 97 8.77 5.36 -7.58
CA ALA A 97 10.23 5.45 -7.57
C ALA A 97 10.83 5.70 -8.95
N ALA A 98 10.11 5.43 -10.05
CA ALA A 98 10.57 5.77 -11.40
C ALA A 98 10.56 7.29 -11.62
N THR A 99 9.64 8.00 -10.97
CA THR A 99 9.55 9.47 -11.02
C THR A 99 10.45 10.14 -9.97
N TYR A 100 10.57 9.54 -8.78
CA TYR A 100 11.30 10.09 -7.64
C TYR A 100 12.48 9.20 -7.21
N THR A 101 13.50 9.08 -8.07
CA THR A 101 14.62 8.13 -7.91
C THR A 101 15.70 8.54 -6.89
N GLY A 102 15.79 9.84 -6.58
CA GLY A 102 16.83 10.45 -5.76
C GLY A 102 16.72 10.17 -4.26
N VAL A 103 17.87 10.18 -3.56
CA VAL A 103 17.94 9.93 -2.11
C VAL A 103 17.23 11.00 -1.27
N ASP A 104 17.21 12.25 -1.74
CA ASP A 104 16.55 13.35 -1.03
C ASP A 104 15.03 13.16 -1.03
N ASN A 105 14.45 12.68 -2.13
CA ASN A 105 13.03 12.32 -2.18
C ASN A 105 12.68 11.25 -1.14
N VAL A 106 13.50 10.21 -1.00
CA VAL A 106 13.28 9.16 0.01
C VAL A 106 13.44 9.72 1.43
N ARG A 107 14.38 10.63 1.65
CA ARG A 107 14.55 11.30 2.96
C ARG A 107 13.31 12.10 3.34
N GLU A 108 12.90 13.01 2.47
CA GLU A 108 11.80 13.94 2.73
C GLU A 108 10.45 13.21 2.74
N ASN A 109 10.16 12.37 1.75
CA ASN A 109 8.84 11.78 1.57
C ASN A 109 8.59 10.54 2.44
N ILE A 110 9.64 9.80 2.80
CA ILE A 110 9.51 8.56 3.57
C ILE A 110 10.11 8.74 4.96
N MET A 111 11.41 8.96 5.08
CA MET A 111 12.10 8.84 6.38
C MET A 111 11.71 9.91 7.38
N GLU A 112 11.61 11.17 6.97
CA GLU A 112 11.17 12.25 7.86
C GLU A 112 9.72 12.06 8.29
N ASN A 113 8.88 11.67 7.35
CA ASN A 113 7.47 11.41 7.61
C ASN A 113 7.24 10.17 8.48
N ALA A 114 8.07 9.13 8.34
CA ALA A 114 7.97 7.89 9.12
C ALA A 114 8.27 8.10 10.61
N ARG A 115 8.96 9.18 10.99
CA ARG A 115 9.26 9.51 12.40
C ARG A 115 8.03 9.97 13.18
N PHE A 116 6.99 10.41 12.49
CA PHE A 116 5.77 10.91 13.11
C PHE A 116 4.68 9.84 13.11
N PRO A 117 3.90 9.73 14.19
CA PRO A 117 2.77 8.81 14.23
C PRO A 117 1.75 9.12 13.12
N PRO A 118 0.87 8.15 12.80
CA PRO A 118 -0.27 8.41 11.93
C PRO A 118 -1.13 9.57 12.46
N VAL A 119 -1.73 10.34 11.55
CA VAL A 119 -2.58 11.49 11.89
C VAL A 119 -4.00 11.04 12.19
N ARG A 120 -4.57 10.15 11.37
CA ARG A 120 -5.97 9.68 11.49
C ARG A 120 -6.09 8.16 11.50
N ALA A 121 -5.20 7.46 10.81
CA ALA A 121 -5.28 6.01 10.68
C ALA A 121 -4.58 5.25 11.81
N ARG A 122 -4.74 3.92 11.83
CA ARG A 122 -4.07 3.02 12.78
C ARG A 122 -2.59 2.85 12.44
N ALA A 123 -2.27 2.77 11.15
CA ALA A 123 -0.92 2.56 10.65
C ALA A 123 -0.55 3.59 9.58
N LYS A 124 0.73 3.97 9.58
CA LYS A 124 1.33 4.82 8.53
C LYS A 124 1.99 3.93 7.50
N ILE A 125 1.55 4.02 6.25
CA ILE A 125 1.89 3.06 5.21
C ILE A 125 2.52 3.81 4.03
N PHE A 126 3.66 3.30 3.57
CA PHE A 126 4.35 3.78 2.38
C PHE A 126 4.31 2.68 1.32
N ILE A 127 3.72 2.97 0.16
CA ILE A 127 3.71 2.10 -1.01
C ILE A 127 4.73 2.66 -1.99
N ILE A 128 5.83 1.96 -2.21
CA ILE A 128 6.88 2.37 -3.15
C ILE A 128 6.72 1.53 -4.42
N ASP A 129 6.15 2.12 -5.47
CA ASP A 129 6.01 1.46 -6.77
C ASP A 129 7.32 1.55 -7.55
N GLU A 130 7.59 0.51 -8.35
CA GLU A 130 8.84 0.34 -9.11
C GLU A 130 10.12 0.61 -8.31
N VAL A 131 10.16 0.14 -7.05
CA VAL A 131 11.25 0.38 -6.09
C VAL A 131 12.66 0.09 -6.64
N HIS A 132 12.78 -0.83 -7.60
CA HIS A 132 14.04 -1.16 -8.27
C HIS A 132 14.67 0.02 -9.04
N MET A 133 13.89 1.07 -9.32
CA MET A 133 14.34 2.31 -9.96
C MET A 133 15.03 3.29 -8.99
N LEU A 134 14.98 3.03 -7.68
CA LEU A 134 15.67 3.88 -6.70
C LEU A 134 17.18 3.82 -6.89
N SER A 135 17.84 4.96 -6.70
CA SER A 135 19.30 5.01 -6.64
C SER A 135 19.84 4.17 -5.47
N LYS A 136 21.08 3.68 -5.59
CA LYS A 136 21.73 2.91 -4.53
C LYS A 136 21.78 3.66 -3.19
N SER A 137 22.01 4.98 -3.22
CA SER A 137 21.99 5.83 -2.04
C SER A 137 20.60 5.93 -1.42
N ALA A 138 19.53 6.00 -2.23
CA ALA A 138 18.15 5.96 -1.77
C ALA A 138 17.79 4.62 -1.10
N PHE A 139 18.18 3.49 -1.70
CA PHE A 139 18.03 2.17 -1.08
C PHE A 139 18.72 2.07 0.28
N ASN A 140 19.98 2.51 0.37
CA ASN A 140 20.74 2.49 1.63
C ASN A 140 20.11 3.38 2.71
N ALA A 141 19.41 4.44 2.31
CA ALA A 141 18.69 5.30 3.23
C ALA A 141 17.54 4.53 3.91
N LEU A 142 16.76 3.75 3.13
CA LEU A 142 15.63 2.96 3.65
C LEU A 142 16.04 1.92 4.70
N LEU A 143 17.26 1.36 4.62
CA LEU A 143 17.76 0.38 5.58
C LEU A 143 17.86 0.90 7.03
N LYS A 144 17.82 2.22 7.24
CA LYS A 144 17.81 2.81 8.58
C LYS A 144 16.40 2.92 9.17
N THR A 145 15.38 2.58 8.39
CA THR A 145 13.95 2.71 8.73
C THR A 145 13.22 1.37 8.66
N LEU A 146 13.69 0.45 7.82
CA LEU A 146 13.33 -0.97 7.81
C LEU A 146 13.96 -1.71 9.00
#